data_AF-A0A2L0NDB9-F1
#
_entry.id   AF-A0A2L0NDB9-F1
#
_cell.length_a   1.000
_cell.length_b   1.000
_cell.length_c   1.000
_cell.angle_alpha   90.00
_cell.angle_beta   90.00
_cell.angle_gamma   90.00
#
_symmetry.space_group_name_H-M   'P 1'
#
loop_
_entity.id
_entity.type
_entity.pdbx_description
1 polymer ?
#
loop_
_entity_poly.entity_id
_entity_poly.type
_entity_poly.pdbx_seq_one_letter_code
_entity_poly.pdbx_strand_id
1 'polypeptide(L)' 'MRGGERGEGPAVAEADVEWVSQPVEVHYGDGRWALGRVSGWWQDAAGARWCRLRVARSGSPARWEPFDPARVVLLPAGGL' A
#
# COMPACT_ATOMS: atom_id res chain seq x y z
N MET A 1 11.28 -17.24 -19.13
CA MET A 1 9.90 -17.15 -18.60
C MET A 1 9.99 -16.57 -17.19
N ARG A 2 9.62 -15.30 -17.00
CA ARG A 2 9.63 -14.66 -15.67
C ARG A 2 8.40 -15.14 -14.90
N GLY A 3 8.57 -16.18 -14.09
CA GLY A 3 7.60 -16.58 -13.08
C GLY A 3 7.83 -15.74 -11.83
N GLY A 4 7.18 -14.58 -11.76
CA GLY A 4 7.21 -13.71 -10.59
C GLY A 4 5.93 -13.85 -9.79
N GLU A 5 6.08 -14.40 -8.57
CA GLU A 5 5.38 -13.93 -7.37
C GLU A 5 3.91 -14.36 -7.20
N ARG A 6 3.73 -15.58 -6.65
CA ARG A 6 2.59 -15.88 -5.78
C ARG A 6 2.72 -15.03 -4.50
N GLY A 7 1.83 -14.07 -4.34
CA GLY A 7 1.63 -13.33 -3.10
C GLY A 7 0.17 -12.87 -3.03
N GLU A 8 -0.66 -13.71 -2.40
CA GLU A 8 -2.04 -13.50 -1.94
C GLU A 8 -2.53 -12.03 -2.00
N GLY A 9 -3.26 -11.69 -3.06
CA GLY A 9 -3.91 -10.40 -3.28
C GLY A 9 -4.92 -10.54 -4.42
N PRO A 10 -5.87 -9.60 -4.58
CA PRO A 10 -6.83 -9.65 -5.68
C PRO A 10 -6.11 -9.79 -7.03
N ALA A 11 -6.78 -10.32 -8.06
CA ALA A 11 -6.23 -10.41 -9.41
C ALA A 11 -6.10 -8.99 -10.01
N VAL A 12 -5.13 -8.22 -9.51
CA VAL A 12 -4.84 -6.87 -9.97
C VAL A 12 -4.14 -7.00 -11.32
N ALA A 13 -4.76 -6.52 -12.39
CA ALA A 13 -4.06 -6.34 -13.64
C ALA A 13 -2.99 -5.25 -13.43
N GLU A 14 -1.71 -5.58 -13.61
CA GLU A 14 -0.60 -4.64 -13.38
C GLU A 14 -0.72 -3.34 -14.21
N ALA A 15 -1.49 -3.38 -15.31
CA ALA A 15 -1.78 -2.23 -16.16
C ALA A 15 -2.68 -1.17 -15.51
N ASP A 16 -3.52 -1.55 -14.54
CA ASP A 16 -4.43 -0.65 -13.82
C ASP A 16 -3.81 -0.12 -12.51
N VAL A 17 -2.52 -0.43 -12.28
CA VAL A 17 -1.79 -0.03 -11.08
C VAL A 17 -1.01 1.26 -11.36
N GLU A 18 -1.32 2.29 -10.58
CA GLU A 18 -0.53 3.51 -10.51
C GLU A 18 0.65 3.28 -9.54
N TRP A 19 1.83 3.02 -10.08
CA TRP A 19 3.04 2.78 -9.30
C TRP A 19 3.59 4.10 -8.72
N VAL A 20 3.75 4.14 -7.40
CA VAL A 20 4.24 5.34 -6.70
C VAL A 20 5.24 4.96 -5.61
N SER A 21 5.96 5.94 -5.08
CA SER A 21 6.74 5.76 -3.85
C SER A 21 6.29 6.79 -2.82
N GLN A 22 5.08 6.60 -2.28
CA GLN A 22 4.46 7.52 -1.33
C GLN A 22 4.78 7.11 0.11
N PRO A 23 5.53 7.89 0.91
CA PRO A 23 5.69 7.63 2.33
C PRO A 23 4.33 7.78 3.05
N VAL A 24 4.08 6.91 4.03
CA VAL A 24 2.85 6.92 4.81
C VAL A 24 3.10 6.59 6.27
N GLU A 25 2.21 7.01 7.15
CA GLU A 25 2.10 6.50 8.51
C GLU A 25 0.89 5.57 8.61
N VAL A 26 1.06 4.45 9.29
CA VAL A 26 0.04 3.41 9.43
C VAL A 26 -0.27 3.21 10.90
N HIS A 27 -1.55 3.35 11.22
CA HIS A 27 -2.08 3.08 12.54
C HIS A 27 -2.42 1.59 12.69
N TYR A 28 -1.83 0.94 13.70
CA TYR A 28 -2.07 -0.47 13.99
C TYR A 28 -3.39 -0.75 14.70
N GLY A 29 -4.09 0.28 15.19
CA GLY A 29 -5.33 0.15 15.96
C GLY A 29 -5.11 -0.02 17.46
N ASP A 30 -3.87 -0.27 17.90
CA ASP A 30 -3.44 -0.35 19.30
C ASP A 30 -2.90 1.00 19.84
N GLY A 31 -3.13 2.10 19.11
CA GLY A 31 -2.58 3.42 19.40
C GLY A 31 -1.17 3.65 18.84
N ARG A 32 -0.52 2.64 18.25
CA ARG A 32 0.81 2.78 17.66
C ARG A 32 0.72 3.16 16.18
N TRP A 33 1.66 4.03 15.80
CA TRP A 33 1.90 4.42 14.42
C TRP A 33 3.22 3.84 13.95
N ALA A 34 3.28 3.41 12.70
CA ALA A 34 4.52 3.01 12.05
C ALA A 34 4.65 3.61 10.67
N LEU A 35 5.90 3.92 10.33
CA LEU A 35 6.25 4.37 9.00
C LEU A 35 6.15 3.22 8.00
N GLY A 36 5.42 3.50 6.94
CA GLY A 36 5.28 2.64 5.79
C GLY A 36 5.54 3.39 4.49
N ARG A 37 5.36 2.66 3.41
CA ARG A 37 5.39 3.21 2.07
C ARG A 37 4.31 2.52 1.25
N VAL A 38 3.52 3.32 0.56
CA VAL A 38 2.67 2.83 -0.52
C VAL A 38 3.52 2.79 -1.79
N SER A 39 3.60 1.60 -2.37
CA SER A 39 4.35 1.33 -3.60
C SER A 39 3.47 1.36 -4.85
N GLY A 40 2.15 1.36 -4.68
CA GLY A 40 1.22 1.40 -5.79
C GLY A 40 -0.21 1.64 -5.32
N TRP A 41 -1.00 2.23 -6.20
CA TRP A 41 -2.43 2.43 -6.03
C TRP A 41 -3.18 1.65 -7.10
N TRP A 42 -4.32 1.12 -6.71
CA TRP A 42 -5.23 0.45 -7.63
C TRP A 42 -6.66 0.83 -7.26
N GLN A 43 -7.56 0.79 -8.22
CA GLN A 43 -8.99 0.95 -7.98
C GLN A 43 -9.72 -0.25 -8.57
N ASP A 44 -10.57 -0.89 -7.79
CA ASP A 44 -11.40 -1.98 -8.29
C ASP A 44 -12.58 -1.48 -9.13
N ALA A 45 -13.26 -2.39 -9.82
CA ALA A 45 -14.42 -2.05 -10.65
C ALA A 45 -15.61 -1.48 -9.85
N ALA A 46 -15.65 -1.68 -8.53
CA ALA A 46 -16.65 -1.09 -7.65
C ALA A 46 -16.27 0.33 -7.18
N GLY A 47 -15.09 0.81 -7.57
CA GLY A 47 -14.56 2.13 -7.22
C GLY A 47 -13.80 2.16 -5.89
N ALA A 48 -13.63 1.03 -5.20
CA ALA A 48 -12.87 0.99 -3.95
C ALA A 48 -11.38 1.15 -4.25
N ARG A 49 -10.72 1.99 -3.46
CA ARG A 49 -9.30 2.30 -3.64
C ARG A 49 -8.46 1.35 -2.80
N TRP A 50 -7.49 0.72 -3.44
CA TRP A 50 -6.53 -0.19 -2.85
C TRP A 50 -5.14 0.42 -2.89
N CYS A 51 -4.34 0.13 -1.87
CA CYS A 51 -2.96 0.57 -1.78
C CYS A 51 -2.04 -0.62 -1.48
N ARG A 52 -0.90 -0.66 -2.16
CA ARG A 52 0.15 -1.64 -1.90
C ARG A 52 1.06 -1.12 -0.80
N LEU A 53 0.72 -1.46 0.44
CA LEU A 53 1.36 -0.97 1.65
C LEU A 53 2.49 -1.90 2.10
N ARG A 54 3.64 -1.29 2.43
CA ARG A 54 4.74 -1.96 3.14
C ARG A 54 5.07 -1.19 4.40
N VAL A 55 5.09 -1.86 5.55
CA VAL A 55 5.46 -1.22 6.83
C VAL A 55 6.91 -1.55 7.17
N ALA A 56 7.77 -0.52 7.28
CA ALA A 56 9.23 -0.65 7.29
C ALA A 56 9.79 -1.47 8.46
N ARG A 57 9.07 -1.53 9.59
CA ARG A 57 9.50 -2.23 10.82
C ARG A 57 8.69 -3.48 11.14
N SER A 58 7.74 -3.86 10.29
CA SER A 58 6.88 -5.03 10.53
C SER A 58 7.52 -6.36 10.11
N GLY A 59 8.60 -6.32 9.31
CA GLY A 59 9.14 -7.52 8.63
C GLY A 59 8.19 -8.11 7.57
N SER A 60 6.99 -7.56 7.42
CA SER A 60 6.00 -8.04 6.46
C SER A 60 6.30 -7.54 5.04
N PRO A 61 6.06 -8.37 4.03
CA PRO A 61 6.17 -7.94 2.63
C PRO A 61 5.12 -6.87 2.31
N ALA A 62 5.32 -6.18 1.18
CA ALA A 62 4.32 -5.25 0.66
C ALA A 62 3.06 -6.02 0.26
N ARG A 63 1.89 -5.61 0.76
CA ARG A 63 0.62 -6.27 0.51
C ARG A 63 -0.43 -5.28 0.01
N TRP A 64 -1.36 -5.76 -0.80
CA TRP A 64 -2.51 -4.97 -1.24
C TRP A 64 -3.57 -4.98 -0.14
N GLU A 65 -3.97 -3.78 0.29
CA GLU A 65 -5.04 -3.60 1.27
C GLU A 65 -5.95 -2.45 0.83
N PRO A 66 -7.24 -2.47 1.22
CA PRO A 66 -8.12 -1.33 1.03
C PRO A 66 -7.54 -0.10 1.69
N PHE A 67 -7.53 1.03 0.97
CA PHE A 67 -7.05 2.28 1.52
C PHE A 67 -8.07 2.81 2.51
N ASP A 68 -7.64 2.89 3.77
CA ASP A 68 -8.40 3.48 4.86
C ASP A 68 -7.68 4.76 5.31
N PRO A 69 -8.22 5.96 5.04
CA PRO A 69 -7.60 7.22 5.43
C PRO A 69 -7.59 7.45 6.94
N ALA A 70 -8.40 6.73 7.74
CA ALA A 70 -8.34 6.79 9.19
C ALA A 70 -7.15 5.99 9.75
N ARG A 71 -6.63 5.03 8.98
CA ARG A 71 -5.50 4.19 9.36
C ARG A 71 -4.21 4.53 8.62
N VAL A 72 -4.30 5.05 7.40
CA VAL A 72 -3.15 5.31 6.53
C VAL A 72 -3.09 6.80 6.21
N VAL A 73 -2.14 7.48 6.81
CA VAL A 73 -1.89 8.90 6.59
C VAL A 73 -0.79 9.05 5.55
N LEU A 74 -1.10 9.76 4.45
CA LEU A 74 -0.10 10.04 3.42
C LEU A 74 0.83 11.14 3.91
N LEU A 75 2.12 10.83 4.02
CA LEU A 75 3.14 11.81 4.33
C LEU A 75 3.58 12.52 3.06
N PRO A 76 3.89 13.82 3.08
CA PRO A 76 4.45 14.50 1.92
C PRO A 76 5.76 13.81 1.47
N ALA A 77 5.89 13.56 0.16
CA ALA A 77 7.04 12.87 -0.41
C ALA A 77 8.26 13.79 -0.68
N GLY A 78 8.13 15.10 -0.38
CA GLY A 78 9.18 16.09 -0.54
C GLY A 78 9.40 16.85 0.76
N GLY A 79 10.62 16.78 1.29
CA GLY A 79 11.14 17.79 2.21
C GLY A 79 11.30 19.12 1.48
N LEU A 80 11.27 20.20 2.25
CA LEU A 80 11.58 21.58 1.85
C LEU A 80 12.77 21.69 0.88
#